data_AF-A0A2N8ZEA1-F1
#
_entry.id   AF-A0A2N8ZEA1-F1
#
_cell.length_a   1.000
_cell.length_b   1.000
_cell.length_c   1.000
_cell.angle_alpha   90.00
_cell.angle_beta   90.00
_cell.angle_gamma   90.00
#
_symmetry.space_group_name_H-M   'P 1'
#
loop_
_entity.id
_entity.type
_entity.pdbx_description
1 polymer ?
#
loop_
_entity_poly.entity_id
_entity_poly.type
_entity_poly.pdbx_seq_one_letter_code
_entity_poly.pdbx_strand_id
1 'polypeptide(L)'
;MRDKRVGNPNPNPERDAPRDSDYYEQKLQAELRSNQSIRESIYPLSTRTLIIRSRSRQKFSPLKIIMTDSKSPEKEALYKLVIAAYNYSFYDKSAAISSVDVFCSAVPRFIDWLNETEIDNRYDVLKNYEAYHFDLFDNHGGSSALLSIKTIFTHALDRSIELYEYLTSEELRYLHDLRKTRVSPNLNKSHKSLATYFGGIDWLRRSDVGIGSDLYSILASPKLTVQSLSLSASNIILELYKSKLELHNFSKLFDFKVSEFTLPKDLSHTKKGSLLDSYYIKLFHFITNQ
;
A
#
# COMPACT_ATOMS: atom_id res chain seq x y z
N MET A 1 -31.33 -27.77 46.99
CA MET A 1 -29.89 -28.08 47.06
C MET A 1 -29.11 -26.90 46.52
N ARG A 2 -27.99 -26.59 47.17
CA ARG A 2 -27.16 -25.38 47.04
C ARG A 2 -26.82 -25.06 45.59
N ASP A 3 -26.77 -23.77 45.25
CA ASP A 3 -25.51 -23.30 44.68
C ASP A 3 -25.19 -21.84 45.00
N LYS A 4 -23.94 -21.65 45.44
CA LYS A 4 -23.33 -20.39 45.84
C LYS A 4 -22.69 -19.74 44.61
N ARG A 5 -22.93 -18.46 44.38
CA ARG A 5 -21.96 -17.55 43.74
C ARG A 5 -22.00 -16.25 44.56
N VAL A 6 -21.24 -16.19 45.66
CA VAL A 6 -19.95 -15.48 45.73
C VAL A 6 -20.02 -14.17 44.96
N GLY A 7 -20.40 -13.12 45.69
CA GLY A 7 -20.32 -11.75 45.23
C GLY A 7 -18.87 -11.37 44.94
N ASN A 8 -18.69 -10.60 43.87
CA ASN A 8 -17.49 -9.82 43.68
C ASN A 8 -17.72 -8.48 44.39
N PRO A 9 -16.97 -8.13 45.45
CA PRO A 9 -17.16 -6.87 46.14
C PRO A 9 -16.43 -5.76 45.39
N ASN A 10 -16.99 -4.56 45.51
CA ASN A 10 -16.38 -3.25 45.24
C ASN A 10 -16.67 -2.60 43.87
N PRO A 11 -17.86 -2.01 43.66
CA PRO A 11 -18.01 -0.91 42.72
C PRO A 11 -17.23 0.29 43.28
N ASN A 12 -16.16 0.71 42.60
CA ASN A 12 -15.43 1.91 42.98
C ASN A 12 -16.33 3.14 42.74
N PRO A 13 -16.84 3.82 43.79
CA PRO A 13 -17.91 4.81 43.64
C PRO A 13 -17.47 6.11 42.94
N GLU A 14 -16.18 6.28 42.64
CA GLU A 14 -15.65 7.45 41.92
C GLU A 14 -15.77 7.36 40.38
N ARG A 15 -16.07 6.19 39.82
CA ARG A 15 -16.18 6.03 38.36
C ARG A 15 -17.56 6.38 37.80
N ASP A 16 -18.62 6.26 38.61
CA ASP A 16 -20.01 6.35 38.15
C ASP A 16 -20.82 7.50 38.78
N ALA A 17 -20.16 8.45 39.46
CA ALA A 17 -20.82 9.69 39.86
C ALA A 17 -21.09 10.58 38.64
N PRO A 18 -22.29 11.17 38.47
CA PRO A 18 -22.55 12.14 37.42
C PRO A 18 -21.58 13.31 37.60
N ARG A 19 -20.64 13.45 36.66
CA ARG A 19 -19.66 14.53 36.69
C ARG A 19 -20.34 15.82 36.21
N ASP A 20 -20.03 16.91 36.89
CA ASP A 20 -20.58 18.24 36.60
C ASP A 20 -20.25 18.68 35.17
N SER A 21 -21.07 19.56 34.60
CA SER A 21 -20.90 20.11 33.25
C SER A 21 -19.49 20.69 33.06
N ASP A 22 -18.97 21.35 34.09
CA ASP A 22 -17.64 21.94 34.12
C ASP A 22 -16.51 20.92 33.91
N TYR A 23 -16.69 19.68 34.39
CA TYR A 23 -15.72 18.60 34.15
C TYR A 23 -15.67 18.23 32.67
N TYR A 24 -16.82 18.13 32.03
CA TYR A 24 -16.90 17.82 30.59
C TYR A 24 -16.41 18.98 29.73
N GLU A 25 -16.70 20.22 30.10
CA GLU A 25 -16.14 21.40 29.42
C GLU A 25 -14.61 21.45 29.54
N GLN A 26 -14.05 21.23 30.73
CA GLN A 26 -12.61 21.21 30.91
C GLN A 26 -11.95 20.05 30.16
N LYS A 27 -12.59 18.88 30.12
CA LYS A 27 -12.11 17.73 29.33
C LYS A 27 -12.17 18.01 27.84
N LEU A 28 -13.27 18.57 27.34
CA LEU A 28 -13.41 18.97 25.94
C LEU A 28 -12.39 20.04 25.57
N GLN A 29 -12.17 21.05 26.42
CA GLN A 29 -11.14 22.08 26.21
C GLN A 29 -9.72 21.50 26.26
N ALA A 30 -9.45 20.54 27.14
CA ALA A 30 -8.15 19.85 27.21
C ALA A 30 -7.92 18.97 25.97
N GLU A 31 -8.95 18.26 25.49
CA GLU A 31 -8.92 17.53 24.21
C GLU A 31 -8.77 18.49 23.01
N LEU A 32 -9.40 19.67 23.05
CA LEU A 32 -9.27 20.68 22.01
C LEU A 32 -7.87 21.29 21.99
N ARG A 33 -7.29 21.59 23.16
CA ARG A 33 -5.93 22.12 23.32
C ARG A 33 -4.86 21.08 22.97
N SER A 34 -5.05 19.82 23.36
CA SER A 34 -4.14 18.73 22.98
C SER A 34 -4.19 18.45 21.48
N ASN A 35 -5.36 18.54 20.85
CA ASN A 35 -5.50 18.47 19.39
C ASN A 35 -5.00 19.74 18.68
N GLN A 36 -5.11 20.92 19.29
CA GLN A 36 -4.58 22.19 18.76
C GLN A 36 -3.06 22.28 18.82
N SER A 37 -2.41 21.63 19.80
CA SER A 37 -0.95 21.53 19.88
C SER A 37 -0.34 20.71 18.73
N ILE A 38 -1.17 19.95 18.00
CA ILE A 38 -0.82 19.25 16.75
C ILE A 38 -1.47 19.99 15.57
N ARG A 39 -1.54 21.33 15.60
CA ARG A 39 -1.54 22.10 14.34
C ARG A 39 -0.14 22.00 13.74
N GLU A 40 0.17 20.79 13.25
CA GLU A 40 1.25 20.55 12.31
C GLU A 40 1.05 21.52 11.15
N SER A 41 1.94 22.49 11.04
CA SER A 41 1.86 23.58 10.07
C SER A 41 1.85 23.04 8.65
N ILE A 42 0.88 23.49 7.86
CA ILE A 42 0.87 23.40 6.39
C ILE A 42 2.26 23.83 5.88
N TYR A 43 2.83 23.09 4.94
CA TYR A 43 4.12 23.45 4.37
C TYR A 43 3.94 24.57 3.33
N PRO A 44 4.73 25.66 3.38
CA PRO A 44 4.76 26.65 2.32
C PRO A 44 5.11 26.00 0.98
N LEU A 45 4.54 26.47 -0.14
CA LEU A 45 4.81 25.89 -1.47
C LEU A 45 6.28 25.99 -1.91
N SER A 46 7.06 26.89 -1.31
CA SER A 46 8.51 26.99 -1.49
C SER A 46 9.31 25.91 -0.76
N THR A 47 8.66 25.02 0.01
CA THR A 47 9.30 23.93 0.75
C THR A 47 10.03 22.98 -0.19
N ARG A 48 11.22 22.53 0.23
CA ARG A 48 12.07 21.56 -0.49
C ARG A 48 12.30 20.25 0.22
N THR A 49 11.84 20.15 1.46
CA THR A 49 11.98 18.92 2.24
C THR A 49 10.68 18.64 2.96
N LEU A 50 10.05 17.53 2.61
CA LEU A 50 8.91 17.00 3.36
C LEU A 50 9.39 15.92 4.30
N ILE A 51 8.98 16.02 5.57
CA ILE A 51 9.17 14.99 6.57
C ILE A 51 7.81 14.43 6.92
N ILE A 52 7.55 13.21 6.47
CA ILE A 52 6.29 12.50 6.71
C ILE A 52 6.49 11.55 7.87
N ARG A 53 5.76 11.78 8.95
CA ARG A 53 5.77 10.94 10.16
C ARG A 53 4.56 10.03 10.16
N SER A 54 4.73 8.80 10.64
CA SER A 54 3.62 7.87 10.83
C SER A 54 2.58 8.49 11.78
N ARG A 55 1.31 8.55 11.34
CA ARG A 55 0.20 8.93 12.22
C ARG A 55 -0.37 7.69 12.91
N SER A 56 -0.99 7.87 14.07
CA SER A 56 -1.58 6.77 14.87
C SER A 56 -2.56 5.89 14.10
N ARG A 57 -3.23 6.45 13.06
CA ARG A 57 -4.18 5.73 12.20
C ARG A 57 -3.56 5.08 10.96
N GLN A 58 -2.33 5.44 10.58
CA GLN A 58 -1.65 4.95 9.38
C GLN A 58 -0.18 4.62 9.69
N LYS A 59 0.11 3.32 9.76
CA LYS A 59 1.46 2.80 10.00
C LYS A 59 2.25 2.76 8.69
N PHE A 60 3.01 3.81 8.42
CA PHE A 60 4.04 3.82 7.37
C PHE A 60 5.37 4.24 7.98
N SER A 61 6.48 3.76 7.42
CA SER A 61 7.82 4.15 7.88
C SER A 61 8.02 5.66 7.69
N PRO A 62 8.74 6.35 8.60
CA PRO A 62 9.09 7.74 8.40
C PRO A 62 9.75 7.95 7.05
N LEU A 63 9.26 8.93 6.30
CA LEU A 63 9.66 9.17 4.92
C LEU A 63 10.15 10.61 4.79
N LYS A 64 11.30 10.78 4.13
CA LYS A 64 11.89 12.08 3.84
C LYS A 64 11.94 12.24 2.33
N ILE A 65 11.26 13.25 1.80
CA ILE A 65 11.28 13.60 0.37
C ILE A 65 12.07 14.90 0.25
N ILE A 66 13.06 14.94 -0.64
CA ILE A 66 13.93 16.10 -0.86
C ILE A 66 13.84 16.49 -2.33
N MET A 67 13.51 17.75 -2.60
CA MET A 67 13.44 18.34 -3.94
C MET A 67 14.73 19.15 -4.16
N THR A 68 15.59 18.69 -5.06
CA THR A 68 16.97 19.21 -5.16
C THR A 68 17.22 20.09 -6.38
N ASP A 69 16.43 19.93 -7.45
CA ASP A 69 16.69 20.65 -8.70
C ASP A 69 15.86 21.95 -8.84
N SER A 70 16.47 23.07 -8.45
CA SER A 70 15.85 24.40 -8.57
C SER A 70 16.12 25.12 -9.89
N LYS A 71 16.78 24.48 -10.87
CA LYS A 71 17.23 25.16 -12.10
C LYS A 71 16.15 25.19 -13.19
N SER A 72 15.25 24.20 -13.19
CA SER A 72 14.16 24.12 -14.17
C SER A 72 12.86 24.74 -13.62
N PRO A 73 12.27 25.74 -14.31
CA PRO A 73 10.97 26.29 -13.91
C PRO A 73 9.85 25.24 -13.98
N GLU A 74 9.95 24.25 -14.88
CA GLU A 74 9.01 23.14 -14.98
C GLU A 74 9.04 22.26 -13.73
N LYS A 75 10.24 21.88 -13.26
CA LYS A 75 10.41 21.11 -12.02
C LYS A 75 9.92 21.89 -10.82
N GLU A 76 10.21 23.19 -10.79
CA GLU A 76 9.76 24.08 -9.73
C GLU A 76 8.23 24.09 -9.59
N ALA A 77 7.50 24.21 -10.70
CA ALA A 77 6.03 24.15 -10.71
C ALA A 77 5.52 22.78 -10.21
N LEU A 78 6.18 21.69 -10.61
CA LEU A 78 5.83 20.32 -10.19
C LEU A 78 6.08 20.10 -8.69
N TYR A 79 7.18 20.63 -8.14
CA TYR A 79 7.46 20.57 -6.72
C TYR A 79 6.42 21.31 -5.90
N LYS A 80 6.07 22.54 -6.29
CA LYS A 80 4.98 23.30 -5.64
C LYS A 80 3.66 22.53 -5.67
N LEU A 81 3.33 21.91 -6.80
CA LEU A 81 2.15 21.05 -6.93
C LEU A 81 2.18 19.85 -5.97
N VAL A 82 3.35 19.21 -5.81
CA VAL A 82 3.51 18.11 -4.85
C VAL A 82 3.34 18.58 -3.40
N ILE A 83 3.87 19.75 -3.03
CA ILE A 83 3.65 20.34 -1.71
C ILE A 83 2.16 20.65 -1.49
N ALA A 84 1.48 21.23 -2.49
CA ALA A 84 0.04 21.50 -2.41
C ALA A 84 -0.78 20.20 -2.22
N ALA A 85 -0.44 19.13 -2.94
CA ALA A 85 -1.09 17.84 -2.76
C ALA A 85 -0.82 17.24 -1.38
N TYR A 86 0.40 17.39 -0.85
CA TYR A 86 0.72 16.98 0.52
C TYR A 86 -0.17 17.72 1.52
N ASN A 87 -0.27 19.04 1.40
CA ASN A 87 -1.07 19.86 2.29
C ASN A 87 -2.54 19.43 2.27
N TYR A 88 -3.10 19.15 1.08
CA TYR A 88 -4.43 18.58 0.96
C TYR A 88 -4.52 17.22 1.68
N SER A 89 -3.70 16.24 1.30
CA SER A 89 -3.81 14.86 1.79
C SER A 89 -3.65 14.74 3.30
N PHE A 90 -2.82 15.56 3.93
CA PHE A 90 -2.47 15.43 5.34
C PHE A 90 -3.20 16.39 6.28
N TYR A 91 -3.67 17.54 5.79
CA TYR A 91 -4.23 18.59 6.64
C TYR A 91 -5.63 19.06 6.26
N ASP A 92 -6.08 18.81 5.03
CA ASP A 92 -7.44 19.15 4.65
C ASP A 92 -8.44 18.17 5.27
N LYS A 93 -9.47 18.71 5.95
CA LYS A 93 -10.50 17.91 6.62
C LYS A 93 -11.39 17.13 5.65
N SER A 94 -11.47 17.57 4.40
CA SER A 94 -12.22 16.94 3.33
C SER A 94 -11.41 15.87 2.59
N ALA A 95 -10.12 15.72 2.90
CA ALA A 95 -9.27 14.72 2.27
C ALA A 95 -9.73 13.29 2.64
N ALA A 96 -9.85 12.45 1.63
CA ALA A 96 -10.09 11.02 1.85
C ALA A 96 -8.89 10.39 2.56
N ILE A 97 -9.14 9.44 3.47
CA ILE A 97 -8.07 8.72 4.19
C ILE A 97 -7.08 8.06 3.22
N SER A 98 -7.60 7.53 2.10
CA SER A 98 -6.80 6.92 1.04
C SER A 98 -5.86 7.88 0.31
N SER A 99 -6.09 9.20 0.38
CA SER A 99 -5.24 10.18 -0.30
C SER A 99 -3.81 10.18 0.27
N VAL A 100 -3.65 9.95 1.57
CA VAL A 100 -2.34 9.77 2.22
C VAL A 100 -1.64 8.53 1.68
N ASP A 101 -2.35 7.41 1.52
CA ASP A 101 -1.77 6.17 1.02
C ASP A 101 -1.32 6.32 -0.44
N VAL A 102 -2.13 7.00 -1.28
CA VAL A 102 -1.76 7.32 -2.66
C VAL A 102 -0.55 8.25 -2.71
N PHE A 103 -0.49 9.26 -1.84
CA PHE A 103 0.64 10.19 -1.77
C PHE A 103 1.93 9.46 -1.39
N CYS A 104 1.92 8.72 -0.27
CA CYS A 104 3.09 8.02 0.25
C CYS A 104 3.61 6.93 -0.70
N SER A 105 2.73 6.30 -1.49
CA SER A 105 3.13 5.27 -2.45
C SER A 105 3.67 5.83 -3.77
N ALA A 106 3.15 6.96 -4.25
CA ALA A 106 3.47 7.47 -5.59
C ALA A 106 4.54 8.57 -5.60
N VAL A 107 4.46 9.52 -4.66
CA VAL A 107 5.27 10.76 -4.71
C VAL A 107 6.76 10.54 -4.52
N PRO A 108 7.25 9.70 -3.58
CA PRO A 108 8.69 9.57 -3.34
C PRO A 108 9.47 9.22 -4.60
N ARG A 109 9.01 8.17 -5.29
CA ARG A 109 9.63 7.70 -6.53
C ARG A 109 9.54 8.72 -7.67
N PHE A 110 8.43 9.46 -7.75
CA PHE A 110 8.27 10.52 -8.73
C PHE A 110 9.26 11.66 -8.48
N ILE A 111 9.45 12.07 -7.22
CA ILE A 111 10.42 13.12 -6.87
C ILE A 111 11.86 12.64 -7.08
N ASP A 112 12.19 11.41 -6.70
CA ASP A 112 13.53 10.84 -6.94
C ASP A 112 13.86 10.87 -8.44
N TRP A 113 12.93 10.41 -9.29
CA TRP A 113 13.09 10.49 -10.74
C TRP A 113 13.16 11.94 -11.26
N LEU A 114 12.28 12.82 -10.78
CA LEU A 114 12.21 14.21 -11.23
C LEU A 114 13.47 14.99 -10.87
N ASN A 115 14.12 14.68 -9.74
CA ASN A 115 15.40 15.27 -9.35
C ASN A 115 16.51 14.93 -10.35
N GLU A 116 16.53 13.70 -10.88
CA GLU A 116 17.63 13.18 -11.70
C GLU A 116 17.43 13.40 -13.20
N THR A 117 16.18 13.44 -13.69
CA THR A 117 15.88 13.54 -15.13
C THR A 117 16.15 14.94 -15.68
N GLU A 118 16.70 15.05 -16.88
CA GLU A 118 16.62 16.29 -17.65
C GLU A 118 15.25 16.36 -18.34
N ILE A 119 14.69 17.58 -18.48
CA ILE A 119 13.39 17.81 -19.13
C ILE A 119 13.64 18.42 -20.50
N ASP A 120 13.55 17.60 -21.54
CA ASP A 120 13.68 18.07 -22.94
C ASP A 120 12.39 18.72 -23.43
N ASN A 121 11.27 18.02 -23.28
CA ASN A 121 9.93 18.52 -23.60
C ASN A 121 9.09 18.58 -22.33
N ARG A 122 8.72 19.80 -21.93
CA ARG A 122 7.90 20.04 -20.75
C ARG A 122 6.60 19.24 -20.77
N TYR A 123 5.97 19.04 -21.91
CA TYR A 123 4.68 18.33 -22.00
C TYR A 123 4.81 16.80 -21.92
N ASP A 124 6.01 16.25 -22.07
CA ASP A 124 6.26 14.81 -22.04
C ASP A 124 6.73 14.32 -20.67
N VAL A 125 6.90 15.20 -19.67
CA VAL A 125 7.41 14.83 -18.34
C VAL A 125 6.68 13.63 -17.74
N LEU A 126 5.34 13.67 -17.75
CA LEU A 126 4.55 12.56 -17.22
C LEU A 126 4.64 11.28 -18.05
N LYS A 127 4.88 11.40 -19.35
CA LYS A 127 5.13 10.26 -20.24
C LYS A 127 6.50 9.63 -20.02
N ASN A 128 7.51 10.47 -19.82
CA ASN A 128 8.86 10.03 -19.52
C ASN A 128 8.91 9.32 -18.16
N TYR A 129 8.19 9.84 -17.16
CA TYR A 129 8.04 9.15 -15.88
C TYR A 129 7.33 7.79 -16.01
N GLU A 130 6.24 7.73 -16.79
CA GLU A 130 5.51 6.49 -17.04
C GLU A 130 6.41 5.44 -17.71
N ALA A 131 7.18 5.85 -18.72
CA ALA A 131 8.15 4.98 -19.41
C ALA A 131 9.25 4.48 -18.46
N TYR A 132 9.88 5.39 -17.70
CA TYR A 132 10.87 5.04 -16.67
C TYR A 132 10.32 4.00 -15.68
N HIS A 133 9.10 4.22 -15.20
CA HIS A 133 8.48 3.33 -14.24
C HIS A 133 8.15 1.96 -14.84
N PHE A 134 7.74 1.90 -16.11
CA PHE A 134 7.55 0.63 -16.81
C PHE A 134 8.86 -0.14 -16.96
N ASP A 135 9.96 0.54 -17.32
CA ASP A 135 11.26 -0.10 -17.48
C ASP A 135 11.82 -0.62 -16.16
N LEU A 136 11.65 0.14 -15.07
CA LEU A 136 12.07 -0.26 -13.72
C LEU A 136 11.43 -1.57 -13.23
N PHE A 137 10.22 -1.88 -13.70
CA PHE A 137 9.48 -3.09 -13.33
C PHE A 137 9.42 -4.15 -14.43
N ASP A 138 10.18 -3.98 -15.53
CA ASP A 138 10.12 -4.82 -16.73
C ASP A 138 8.67 -5.08 -17.21
N ASN A 139 7.85 -4.02 -17.20
CA ASN A 139 6.43 -4.11 -17.50
C ASN A 139 6.10 -3.48 -18.87
N HIS A 140 5.35 -4.21 -19.70
CA HIS A 140 4.84 -3.70 -20.97
C HIS A 140 3.58 -2.84 -20.82
N GLY A 141 2.77 -3.09 -19.79
CA GLY A 141 1.49 -2.39 -19.61
C GLY A 141 0.68 -2.95 -18.44
N GLY A 142 -0.38 -2.25 -18.07
CA GLY A 142 -1.22 -2.62 -16.92
C GLY A 142 -1.34 -1.48 -15.92
N SER A 143 -0.93 -1.69 -14.67
CA SER A 143 -0.96 -0.65 -13.63
C SER A 143 0.09 0.42 -13.93
N SER A 144 -0.34 1.54 -14.50
CA SER A 144 0.51 2.69 -14.77
C SER A 144 0.68 3.55 -13.51
N ALA A 145 1.92 3.95 -13.22
CA ALA A 145 2.21 4.93 -12.17
C ALA A 145 1.55 6.29 -12.42
N LEU A 146 1.20 6.58 -13.67
CA LEU A 146 0.52 7.80 -14.07
C LEU A 146 -0.85 7.93 -13.41
N LEU A 147 -1.54 6.82 -13.11
CA LEU A 147 -2.85 6.87 -12.46
C LEU A 147 -2.76 7.54 -11.09
N SER A 148 -1.83 7.06 -10.24
CA SER A 148 -1.63 7.61 -8.90
C SER A 148 -1.10 9.04 -8.95
N ILE A 149 -0.14 9.34 -9.84
CA ILE A 149 0.38 10.71 -9.99
C ILE A 149 -0.70 11.67 -10.46
N LYS A 150 -1.56 11.28 -11.40
CA LYS A 150 -2.69 12.11 -11.82
C LYS A 150 -3.68 12.36 -10.70
N THR A 151 -3.91 11.37 -9.82
CA THR A 151 -4.71 11.59 -8.61
C THR A 151 -4.10 12.66 -7.70
N ILE A 152 -2.78 12.65 -7.50
CA ILE A 152 -2.05 13.69 -6.75
C ILE A 152 -2.18 15.06 -7.42
N PHE A 153 -2.06 15.14 -8.75
CA PHE A 153 -2.27 16.38 -9.50
C PHE A 153 -3.70 16.91 -9.33
N THR A 154 -4.70 16.05 -9.40
CA THR A 154 -6.10 16.41 -9.18
C THR A 154 -6.32 16.93 -7.76
N HIS A 155 -5.73 16.30 -6.75
CA HIS A 155 -5.79 16.78 -5.38
C HIS A 155 -5.25 18.20 -5.23
N ALA A 156 -4.08 18.49 -5.80
CA ALA A 156 -3.52 19.83 -5.77
C ALA A 156 -4.37 20.83 -6.57
N LEU A 157 -4.61 20.55 -7.86
CA LEU A 157 -5.23 21.49 -8.80
C LEU A 157 -6.70 21.78 -8.49
N ASP A 158 -7.45 20.85 -7.92
CA ASP A 158 -8.88 21.08 -7.66
C ASP A 158 -9.14 21.58 -6.23
N ARG A 159 -8.18 21.45 -5.30
CA ARG A 159 -8.41 21.71 -3.86
C ARG A 159 -7.49 22.76 -3.26
N SER A 160 -6.34 23.06 -3.86
CA SER A 160 -5.40 24.04 -3.32
C SER A 160 -5.66 25.44 -3.88
N ILE A 161 -6.23 26.33 -3.07
CA ILE A 161 -6.38 27.76 -3.41
C ILE A 161 -5.00 28.42 -3.49
N GLU A 162 -4.13 28.12 -2.52
CA GLU A 162 -2.75 28.64 -2.42
C GLU A 162 -1.96 28.41 -3.71
N LEU A 163 -2.16 27.27 -4.38
CA LEU A 163 -1.49 26.96 -5.64
C LEU A 163 -1.84 27.96 -6.76
N TYR A 164 -3.10 28.40 -6.84
CA TYR A 164 -3.54 29.38 -7.85
C TYR A 164 -3.06 30.80 -7.53
N GLU A 165 -2.83 31.12 -6.26
CA GLU A 165 -2.28 32.42 -5.86
C GLU A 165 -0.77 32.50 -6.09
N TYR A 166 -0.06 31.38 -5.97
CA TYR A 166 1.40 31.34 -6.00
C TYR A 166 2.00 31.05 -7.38
N LEU A 167 1.23 30.43 -8.28
CA LEU A 167 1.66 30.10 -9.63
C LEU A 167 1.16 31.13 -10.64
N THR A 168 1.97 31.37 -11.66
CA THR A 168 1.57 32.14 -12.83
C THR A 168 0.53 31.38 -13.67
N SER A 169 -0.25 32.11 -14.46
CA SER A 169 -1.22 31.52 -15.38
C SER A 169 -0.58 30.52 -16.37
N GLU A 170 0.68 30.74 -16.76
CA GLU A 170 1.39 29.82 -17.64
C GLU A 170 1.75 28.51 -16.93
N GLU A 171 2.27 28.58 -15.71
CA GLU A 171 2.58 27.40 -14.88
C GLU A 171 1.30 26.58 -14.61
N LEU A 172 0.18 27.24 -14.26
CA LEU A 172 -1.09 26.56 -14.05
C LEU A 172 -1.60 25.86 -15.31
N ARG A 173 -1.53 26.54 -16.47
CA ARG A 173 -1.91 25.95 -17.75
C ARG A 173 -1.07 24.70 -18.05
N TYR A 174 0.23 24.81 -17.84
CA TYR A 174 1.17 23.69 -17.98
C TYR A 174 0.78 22.49 -17.09
N LEU A 175 0.52 22.71 -15.80
CA LEU A 175 0.12 21.63 -14.88
C LEU A 175 -1.25 21.02 -15.27
N HIS A 176 -2.20 21.84 -15.72
CA HIS A 176 -3.48 21.35 -16.24
C HIS A 176 -3.34 20.51 -17.51
N ASP A 177 -2.41 20.86 -18.40
CA ASP A 177 -2.14 20.09 -19.61
C ASP A 177 -1.45 18.76 -19.26
N LEU A 178 -0.50 18.77 -18.34
CA LEU A 178 0.09 17.53 -17.81
C LEU A 178 -0.98 16.61 -17.21
N ARG A 179 -1.93 17.11 -16.43
CA ARG A 179 -3.04 16.31 -15.89
C ARG A 179 -3.83 15.56 -16.97
N LYS A 180 -3.89 16.08 -18.21
CA LYS A 180 -4.60 15.46 -19.34
C LYS A 180 -3.81 14.32 -20.01
N THR A 181 -2.56 14.09 -19.61
CA THR A 181 -1.72 13.01 -20.16
C THR A 181 -2.46 11.68 -20.08
N ARG A 182 -2.59 11.01 -21.22
CA ARG A 182 -3.26 9.71 -21.33
C ARG A 182 -2.28 8.59 -20.97
N VAL A 183 -2.73 7.51 -20.36
CA VAL A 183 -1.90 6.30 -20.17
C VAL A 183 -1.65 5.65 -21.53
N SER A 184 -0.43 5.18 -21.77
CA SER A 184 -0.12 4.34 -22.96
C SER A 184 0.72 3.13 -22.55
N PRO A 185 0.65 2.02 -23.31
CA PRO A 185 1.55 0.89 -23.11
C PRO A 185 3.01 1.29 -23.37
N ASN A 186 3.95 0.56 -22.77
CA ASN A 186 5.38 0.71 -23.03
C ASN A 186 5.71 0.07 -24.39
N LEU A 187 6.03 0.90 -25.38
CA LEU A 187 6.37 0.47 -26.74
C LEU A 187 7.71 -0.28 -26.83
N ASN A 188 8.59 -0.10 -25.85
CA ASN A 188 9.93 -0.72 -25.83
C ASN A 188 9.91 -2.17 -25.33
N LYS A 189 8.77 -2.65 -24.84
CA LYS A 189 8.61 -4.00 -24.30
C LYS A 189 7.56 -4.74 -25.11
N SER A 190 7.64 -6.06 -25.17
CA SER A 190 6.60 -6.90 -25.75
C SER A 190 5.59 -7.31 -24.68
N HIS A 191 4.31 -7.35 -25.04
CA HIS A 191 3.28 -7.91 -24.16
C HIS A 191 3.56 -9.38 -23.85
N LYS A 192 3.80 -9.72 -22.57
CA LYS A 192 3.91 -11.11 -22.11
C LYS A 192 2.50 -11.62 -21.79
N SER A 193 1.90 -12.37 -22.71
CA SER A 193 0.63 -13.06 -22.44
C SER A 193 0.86 -14.41 -21.75
N LEU A 194 -0.16 -14.94 -21.07
CA LEU A 194 -0.12 -16.31 -20.53
C LEU A 194 0.23 -17.35 -21.62
N ALA A 195 -0.29 -17.17 -22.84
CA ALA A 195 0.04 -18.02 -23.98
C ALA A 195 1.52 -17.91 -24.36
N THR A 196 2.12 -16.72 -24.29
CA THR A 196 3.56 -16.52 -24.53
C THR A 196 4.40 -17.16 -23.43
N TYR A 197 3.96 -17.05 -22.17
CA TYR A 197 4.62 -17.68 -21.03
C TYR A 197 4.67 -19.20 -21.16
N PHE A 198 3.52 -19.86 -21.35
CA PHE A 198 3.48 -21.31 -21.55
C PHE A 198 4.12 -21.74 -22.87
N GLY A 199 3.99 -20.91 -23.91
CA GLY A 199 4.64 -21.06 -25.21
C GLY A 199 6.18 -21.07 -25.15
N GLY A 200 6.78 -20.51 -24.10
CA GLY A 200 8.22 -20.53 -23.86
C GLY A 200 8.74 -21.73 -23.06
N ILE A 201 7.85 -22.63 -22.60
CA ILE A 201 8.21 -23.78 -21.77
C ILE A 201 8.30 -25.04 -22.65
N ASP A 202 9.42 -25.20 -23.35
CA ASP A 202 9.60 -26.31 -24.32
C ASP A 202 9.53 -27.70 -23.71
N TRP A 203 9.97 -27.88 -22.45
CA TRP A 203 9.92 -29.18 -21.80
C TRP A 203 8.50 -29.67 -21.56
N LEU A 204 7.53 -28.76 -21.43
CA LEU A 204 6.12 -29.08 -21.20
C LEU A 204 5.49 -29.74 -22.44
N ARG A 205 6.02 -29.44 -23.65
CA ARG A 205 5.57 -30.02 -24.91
C ARG A 205 6.02 -31.47 -25.11
N ARG A 206 7.08 -31.89 -24.42
CA ARG A 206 7.64 -33.23 -24.61
C ARG A 206 6.69 -34.31 -24.10
N SER A 207 6.63 -35.43 -24.81
CA SER A 207 5.74 -36.55 -24.48
C SER A 207 6.26 -37.45 -23.36
N ASP A 208 7.55 -37.36 -23.02
CA ASP A 208 8.22 -38.22 -22.03
C ASP A 208 8.22 -37.64 -20.61
N VAL A 209 8.30 -36.32 -20.47
CA VAL A 209 8.33 -35.61 -19.17
C VAL A 209 7.25 -34.53 -19.03
N GLY A 210 6.64 -34.12 -20.14
CA GLY A 210 5.63 -33.06 -20.18
C GLY A 210 4.22 -33.60 -20.38
N ILE A 211 3.30 -32.71 -20.78
CA ILE A 211 1.91 -33.06 -21.06
C ILE A 211 1.71 -33.55 -22.51
N GLY A 212 2.77 -33.56 -23.32
CA GLY A 212 2.72 -33.92 -24.74
C GLY A 212 2.26 -32.78 -25.64
N SER A 213 2.49 -32.94 -26.95
CA SER A 213 2.25 -31.91 -27.97
C SER A 213 0.80 -31.46 -28.03
N ASP A 214 -0.14 -32.39 -27.84
CA ASP A 214 -1.55 -32.16 -28.10
C ASP A 214 -2.17 -31.30 -26.99
N LEU A 215 -1.93 -31.65 -25.73
CA LEU A 215 -2.32 -30.85 -24.57
C LEU A 215 -1.56 -29.52 -24.51
N TYR A 216 -0.28 -29.50 -24.93
CA TYR A 216 0.49 -28.27 -25.02
C TYR A 216 -0.09 -27.30 -26.07
N SER A 217 -0.53 -27.80 -27.22
CA SER A 217 -1.16 -26.96 -28.26
C SER A 217 -2.47 -26.30 -27.77
N ILE A 218 -3.17 -26.94 -26.82
CA ILE A 218 -4.37 -26.39 -26.18
C ILE A 218 -4.03 -25.17 -25.29
N LEU A 219 -2.85 -25.14 -24.67
CA LEU A 219 -2.38 -24.00 -23.87
C LEU A 219 -2.09 -22.74 -24.71
N ALA A 220 -2.00 -22.87 -26.04
CA ALA A 220 -1.96 -21.71 -26.93
C ALA A 220 -3.29 -20.93 -26.94
N SER A 221 -4.39 -21.52 -26.49
CA SER A 221 -5.68 -20.83 -26.33
C SER A 221 -5.72 -20.04 -25.02
N PRO A 222 -5.84 -18.70 -25.06
CA PRO A 222 -5.94 -17.88 -23.85
C PRO A 222 -7.15 -18.26 -22.98
N LYS A 223 -8.28 -18.61 -23.62
CA LYS A 223 -9.52 -18.97 -22.93
C LYS A 223 -9.38 -20.25 -22.11
N LEU A 224 -8.82 -21.29 -22.71
CA LEU A 224 -8.64 -22.58 -22.04
C LEU A 224 -7.56 -22.50 -20.96
N THR A 225 -6.51 -21.72 -21.20
CA THR A 225 -5.45 -21.46 -20.20
C THR A 225 -6.02 -20.78 -18.96
N VAL A 226 -6.85 -19.74 -19.13
CA VAL A 226 -7.49 -19.05 -17.99
C VAL A 226 -8.46 -19.98 -17.25
N GLN A 227 -9.24 -20.80 -17.96
CA GLN A 227 -10.13 -21.78 -17.33
C GLN A 227 -9.36 -22.85 -16.55
N SER A 228 -8.28 -23.38 -17.11
CA SER A 228 -7.41 -24.36 -16.45
C SER A 228 -6.74 -23.77 -15.21
N LEU A 229 -6.24 -22.53 -15.29
CA LEU A 229 -5.68 -21.80 -14.16
C LEU A 229 -6.73 -21.60 -13.05
N SER A 230 -7.94 -21.17 -13.42
CA SER A 230 -9.04 -20.96 -12.48
C SER A 230 -9.43 -22.26 -11.77
N LEU A 231 -9.53 -23.36 -12.51
CA LEU A 231 -9.85 -24.69 -11.96
C LEU A 231 -8.74 -25.18 -11.02
N SER A 232 -7.48 -25.02 -11.44
CA SER A 232 -6.31 -25.39 -10.63
C SER A 232 -6.26 -24.58 -9.33
N ALA A 233 -6.45 -23.26 -9.42
CA ALA A 233 -6.52 -22.39 -8.24
C ALA A 233 -7.68 -22.78 -7.32
N SER A 234 -8.86 -23.10 -7.88
CA SER A 234 -10.02 -23.55 -7.10
C SER A 234 -9.73 -24.85 -6.35
N ASN A 235 -9.10 -25.82 -7.02
CA ASN A 235 -8.70 -27.09 -6.39
C ASN A 235 -7.66 -26.87 -5.29
N ILE A 236 -6.65 -26.02 -5.52
CA ILE A 236 -5.65 -25.68 -4.50
C ILE A 236 -6.33 -25.05 -3.28
N ILE A 237 -7.26 -24.11 -3.49
CA ILE A 237 -8.00 -23.47 -2.39
C ILE A 237 -8.82 -24.51 -1.60
N LEU A 238 -9.47 -25.45 -2.29
CA LEU A 238 -10.21 -26.53 -1.65
C LEU A 238 -9.29 -27.45 -0.83
N GLU A 239 -8.13 -27.83 -1.37
CA GLU A 239 -7.16 -28.66 -0.65
C GLU A 239 -6.54 -27.93 0.55
N LEU A 240 -6.27 -26.62 0.42
CA LEU A 240 -5.83 -25.78 1.54
C LEU A 240 -6.92 -25.68 2.62
N TYR A 241 -8.19 -25.57 2.22
CA TYR A 241 -9.31 -25.55 3.15
C TYR A 241 -9.47 -26.89 3.89
N LYS A 242 -9.39 -28.01 3.18
CA LYS A 242 -9.39 -29.35 3.78
C LYS A 242 -8.22 -29.51 4.76
N SER A 243 -7.02 -29.16 4.32
CA SER A 243 -5.81 -29.22 5.17
C SER A 243 -5.96 -28.36 6.43
N LYS A 244 -6.54 -27.17 6.31
CA LYS A 244 -6.85 -26.30 7.46
C LYS A 244 -7.85 -26.96 8.42
N LEU A 245 -8.89 -27.61 7.89
CA LEU A 245 -9.89 -28.30 8.70
C LEU A 245 -9.29 -29.49 9.44
N GLU A 246 -8.49 -30.30 8.75
CA GLU A 246 -7.75 -31.42 9.34
C GLU A 246 -6.79 -30.95 10.43
N LEU A 247 -6.03 -29.87 10.19
CA LEU A 247 -5.13 -29.29 11.19
C LEU A 247 -5.89 -28.80 12.43
N HIS A 248 -7.08 -28.22 12.23
CA HIS A 248 -7.95 -27.79 13.33
C HIS A 248 -8.53 -28.99 14.11
N ASN A 249 -8.92 -30.07 13.42
CA ASN A 249 -9.42 -31.29 14.06
C ASN A 249 -8.30 -31.99 14.83
N PHE A 250 -7.11 -32.11 14.24
CA PHE A 250 -5.90 -32.57 14.90
C PHE A 250 -5.62 -31.75 16.16
N SER A 251 -5.71 -30.42 16.06
CA SER A 251 -5.47 -29.53 17.21
C SER A 251 -6.45 -29.75 18.36
N LYS A 252 -7.72 -30.02 18.04
CA LYS A 252 -8.74 -30.36 19.04
C LYS A 252 -8.50 -31.73 19.69
N LEU A 253 -8.09 -32.73 18.90
CA LEU A 253 -7.88 -34.09 19.38
C LEU A 253 -6.75 -34.17 20.41
N PHE A 254 -5.70 -33.34 20.23
CA PHE A 254 -4.53 -33.29 21.11
C PHE A 254 -4.56 -32.15 22.15
N ASP A 255 -5.72 -31.47 22.30
CA ASP A 255 -5.95 -30.36 23.25
C ASP A 255 -4.87 -29.25 23.20
N PHE A 256 -4.37 -28.93 22.01
CA PHE A 256 -3.41 -27.85 21.84
C PHE A 256 -4.06 -26.50 22.21
N LYS A 257 -3.49 -25.81 23.20
CA LYS A 257 -4.00 -24.50 23.63
C LYS A 257 -3.47 -23.40 22.72
N VAL A 258 -4.34 -22.50 22.28
CA VAL A 258 -3.97 -21.32 21.44
C VAL A 258 -2.85 -20.49 22.08
N SER A 259 -2.78 -20.44 23.42
CA SER A 259 -1.72 -19.78 24.18
C SER A 259 -0.32 -20.34 23.96
N GLU A 260 -0.20 -21.58 23.49
CA GLU A 260 1.09 -22.20 23.19
C GLU A 260 1.67 -21.67 21.87
N PHE A 261 0.84 -21.15 20.97
CA PHE A 261 1.22 -20.66 19.64
C PHE A 261 1.10 -19.13 19.48
N THR A 262 0.74 -18.41 20.54
CA THR A 262 0.69 -16.94 20.50
C THR A 262 2.09 -16.35 20.45
N LEU A 263 2.44 -15.74 19.31
CA LEU A 263 3.66 -14.95 19.17
C LEU A 263 3.58 -13.68 20.03
N PRO A 264 4.62 -13.34 20.80
CA PRO A 264 4.74 -12.04 21.44
C PRO A 264 4.62 -10.91 20.41
N LYS A 265 3.78 -9.90 20.70
CA LYS A 265 3.41 -8.85 19.75
C LYS A 265 4.61 -8.00 19.28
N ASP A 266 5.70 -7.95 20.05
CA ASP A 266 6.81 -7.01 19.87
C ASP A 266 8.14 -7.67 19.42
N LEU A 267 8.09 -8.80 18.73
CA LEU A 267 9.31 -9.44 18.19
C LEU A 267 9.75 -8.80 16.86
N SER A 268 11.06 -8.56 16.72
CA SER A 268 11.68 -8.20 15.44
C SER A 268 11.48 -9.30 14.40
N HIS A 269 11.48 -8.95 13.10
CA HIS A 269 11.26 -9.89 12.00
C HIS A 269 12.18 -11.13 12.05
N THR A 270 13.46 -10.92 12.37
CA THR A 270 14.45 -12.00 12.52
C THR A 270 14.15 -12.94 13.68
N LYS A 271 13.70 -12.42 14.83
CA LYS A 271 13.33 -13.25 15.98
C LYS A 271 12.02 -14.01 15.76
N LYS A 272 11.06 -13.43 15.01
CA LYS A 272 9.83 -14.13 14.60
C LYS A 272 10.13 -15.36 13.74
N GLY A 273 11.06 -15.25 12.80
CA GLY A 273 11.52 -16.38 11.98
C GLY A 273 12.06 -17.53 12.82
N SER A 274 13.01 -17.25 13.71
CA SER A 274 13.61 -18.29 14.58
C SER A 274 12.60 -18.98 15.52
N LEU A 275 11.58 -18.26 15.97
CA LEU A 275 10.53 -18.83 16.83
C LEU A 275 9.59 -19.73 16.04
N LEU A 276 9.17 -19.29 14.84
CA LEU A 276 8.39 -20.11 13.91
C LEU A 276 9.12 -21.41 13.58
N ASP A 277 10.42 -21.34 13.28
CA ASP A 277 11.24 -22.53 13.03
C ASP A 277 11.23 -23.48 14.24
N SER A 278 11.34 -22.95 15.47
CA SER A 278 11.25 -23.79 16.69
C SER A 278 9.87 -24.43 16.87
N TYR A 279 8.79 -23.75 16.48
CA TYR A 279 7.43 -24.29 16.53
C TYR A 279 7.23 -25.39 15.49
N TYR A 280 7.70 -25.18 14.25
CA TYR A 280 7.66 -26.21 13.21
C TYR A 280 8.48 -27.43 13.60
N ILE A 281 9.67 -27.24 14.19
CA ILE A 281 10.52 -28.35 14.68
C ILE A 281 9.82 -29.13 15.81
N LYS A 282 9.17 -28.45 16.77
CA LYS A 282 8.41 -29.11 17.84
C LYS A 282 7.21 -29.88 17.32
N LEU A 283 6.47 -29.31 16.37
CA LEU A 283 5.33 -29.97 15.73
C LEU A 283 5.80 -31.20 14.93
N PHE A 284 6.90 -31.06 14.19
CA PHE A 284 7.50 -32.14 13.41
C PHE A 284 7.98 -33.28 14.31
N HIS A 285 8.70 -32.98 15.40
CA HIS A 285 9.13 -33.99 16.37
C HIS A 285 7.96 -34.70 17.07
N PHE A 286 6.85 -34.00 17.34
CA PHE A 286 5.65 -34.60 17.90
C PHE A 286 4.99 -35.58 16.93
N ILE A 287 4.97 -35.25 15.64
CA ILE A 287 4.39 -36.09 14.58
C ILE A 287 5.29 -37.32 14.29
N THR A 288 6.61 -37.18 14.32
CA THR A 288 7.54 -38.27 13.95
C THR A 288 7.88 -39.23 15.10
N ASN A 289 7.54 -38.91 16.35
CA ASN A 289 7.82 -39.74 17.53
C ASN A 289 6.58 -40.51 18.05
N GLN A 290 5.49 -40.57 17.28
CA GLN A 290 4.42 -41.57 17.43
C GLN A 290 4.66 -42.74 16.49
#